data_AF-A0A847Q159-F1
#
_entry.id   AF-A0A847Q159-F1
#
_cell.length_a   1.000
_cell.length_b   1.000
_cell.length_c   1.000
_cell.angle_alpha   90.00
_cell.angle_beta   90.00
_cell.angle_gamma   90.00
#
_symmetry.space_group_name_H-M   'P 1'
#
loop_
_entity.id
_entity.type
_entity.pdbx_description
1 polymer ?
#
loop_
_entity_poly.entity_id
_entity_poly.type
_entity_poly.pdbx_seq_one_letter_code
_entity_poly.pdbx_strand_id
1 'polypeptide(L)'
;MDRRPRVLIEDWLPVDVISAESMRERGASSALPPLYFLHVWWARRPLLVCRAAILASLLPSWSPDWPEDLRKQFPTEEAYHKWFLRACGILGDPVKGRKLIQWAKDQGGIKLKESPYGYARAFTVSPGREVIYTIQRLTELTWGKQVPKVLDSFAGGGSIPFEALRYGFSVQANELNPVASVILKATIEYPFRYGEDLAKDIKKYGSDLCAGVKQRLQPFFPVQTGESVHAFLWARTVRCSYTGKPIPLSPNWWLQTGTDPVAAVPHFDESLPEARFEIARGRDACAKAAPDRGTIKGGDAISGWAHDQPVDGDYIKAEAQAGRMGAQLYAVAVKKSRGLEFREPTREDVEAVLAAEQELARLMPGWEAKGIVPTEKRFIGPA
;
A
#
# COMPACT_ATOMS: atom_id res chain seq x y z
N MET A 1 45.99 15.31 -3.62
CA MET A 1 44.63 14.72 -3.55
C MET A 1 44.37 14.14 -4.92
N ASP A 2 44.47 12.82 -5.07
CA ASP A 2 44.11 12.19 -6.34
C ASP A 2 42.65 12.51 -6.62
N ARG A 3 42.43 13.09 -7.80
CA ARG A 3 41.12 13.58 -8.22
C ARG A 3 40.20 12.37 -8.33
N ARG A 4 39.07 12.39 -7.63
CA ARG A 4 38.01 11.36 -7.75
C ARG A 4 37.78 11.04 -9.24
N PRO A 5 37.77 9.76 -9.64
CA PRO A 5 37.45 9.36 -11.00
C PRO A 5 36.10 9.96 -11.44
N ARG A 6 36.02 10.41 -12.69
CA ARG A 6 34.78 10.87 -13.31
C ARG A 6 33.88 9.67 -13.61
N VAL A 7 32.59 9.78 -13.30
CA VAL A 7 31.63 8.67 -13.41
C VAL A 7 30.52 8.97 -14.40
N LEU A 8 29.87 7.92 -14.90
CA LEU A 8 28.92 8.00 -16.00
C LEU A 8 27.81 9.03 -15.73
N ILE A 9 27.25 9.09 -14.52
CA ILE A 9 26.16 10.03 -14.20
C ILE A 9 26.54 11.51 -14.35
N GLU A 10 27.84 11.83 -14.31
CA GLU A 10 28.35 13.21 -14.49
C GLU A 10 28.41 13.61 -15.97
N ASP A 11 28.39 12.63 -16.90
CA ASP A 11 28.51 12.85 -18.34
C ASP A 11 27.23 12.47 -19.09
N TRP A 12 26.61 11.36 -18.73
CA TRP A 12 25.43 10.82 -19.39
C TRP A 12 24.53 10.02 -18.44
N LEU A 13 23.25 10.39 -18.41
CA LEU A 13 22.19 9.57 -17.83
C LEU A 13 20.94 9.66 -18.71
N PRO A 14 20.33 8.54 -19.13
CA PRO A 14 19.18 8.55 -20.03
C PRO A 14 17.88 8.85 -19.26
N VAL A 15 17.74 10.11 -18.80
CA VAL A 15 16.65 10.55 -17.90
C VAL A 15 15.27 10.25 -18.49
N ASP A 16 15.03 10.51 -19.77
CA ASP A 16 13.73 10.26 -20.41
C ASP A 16 13.36 8.77 -20.40
N VAL A 17 14.35 7.91 -20.67
CA VAL A 17 14.17 6.45 -20.71
C VAL A 17 13.90 5.91 -19.30
N ILE A 18 14.69 6.36 -18.31
CA ILE A 18 14.53 5.98 -16.90
C ILE A 18 13.18 6.48 -16.36
N SER A 19 12.80 7.72 -16.68
CA SER A 19 11.53 8.32 -16.28
C SER A 19 10.34 7.56 -16.87
N ALA A 20 10.42 7.20 -18.15
CA ALA A 20 9.37 6.44 -18.82
C ALA A 20 9.11 5.08 -18.14
N GLU A 21 10.17 4.35 -17.79
CA GLU A 21 10.03 3.10 -17.04
C GLU A 21 9.67 3.28 -15.57
N SER A 22 10.18 4.31 -14.90
CA SER A 22 9.80 4.64 -13.51
C SER A 22 8.29 4.84 -13.37
N MET A 23 7.69 5.53 -14.33
CA MET A 23 6.24 5.68 -14.39
C MET A 23 5.52 4.37 -14.71
N ARG A 24 6.13 3.47 -15.50
CA ARG A 24 5.58 2.15 -15.80
C ARG A 24 5.63 1.22 -14.58
N GLU A 25 6.68 1.31 -13.77
CA GLU A 25 6.82 0.63 -12.48
C GLU A 25 5.68 1.04 -11.53
N ARG A 26 5.37 2.34 -11.46
CA ARG A 26 4.27 2.86 -10.62
C ARG A 26 2.88 2.80 -11.24
N GLY A 27 2.78 2.42 -12.51
CA GLY A 27 1.54 2.54 -13.29
C GLY A 27 0.47 1.48 -12.96
N ALA A 28 0.80 0.45 -12.19
CA ALA A 28 -0.16 -0.59 -11.80
C ALA A 28 0.14 -1.11 -10.39
N SER A 29 -0.81 -0.93 -9.45
CA SER A 29 -0.69 -1.39 -8.06
C SER A 29 -0.51 -2.91 -7.95
N SER A 30 -1.09 -3.67 -8.88
CA SER A 30 -0.96 -5.13 -8.98
C SER A 30 0.41 -5.61 -9.46
N ALA A 31 1.27 -4.69 -9.92
CA ALA A 31 2.58 -5.02 -10.50
C ALA A 31 3.69 -4.15 -9.92
N LEU A 32 3.56 -3.78 -8.65
CA LEU A 32 4.63 -3.13 -7.90
C LEU A 32 5.75 -4.14 -7.56
N PRO A 33 6.97 -3.66 -7.25
CA PRO A 33 8.02 -4.53 -6.75
C PRO A 33 7.63 -5.25 -5.44
N PRO A 34 8.17 -6.45 -5.16
CA PRO A 34 7.87 -7.22 -3.93
C PRO A 34 8.03 -6.41 -2.63
N LEU A 35 8.99 -5.49 -2.60
CA LEU A 35 9.24 -4.58 -1.48
C LEU A 35 8.01 -3.73 -1.09
N TYR A 36 7.05 -3.52 -2.00
CA TYR A 36 5.84 -2.74 -1.77
C TYR A 36 4.74 -3.48 -1.01
N PHE A 37 4.77 -4.82 -0.96
CA PHE A 37 3.65 -5.61 -0.42
C PHE A 37 3.80 -5.97 1.06
N LEU A 38 5.00 -5.88 1.64
CA LEU A 38 5.19 -6.15 3.07
C LEU A 38 4.59 -5.03 3.93
N HIS A 39 4.96 -3.79 3.63
CA HIS A 39 4.45 -2.60 4.31
C HIS A 39 4.55 -1.37 3.40
N VAL A 40 3.56 -0.48 3.51
CA VAL A 40 3.55 0.79 2.79
C VAL A 40 4.57 1.73 3.41
N TRP A 41 5.56 2.15 2.63
CA TRP A 41 6.49 3.20 3.01
C TRP A 41 6.37 4.37 2.03
N TRP A 42 5.90 5.51 2.51
CA TRP A 42 5.52 6.66 1.66
C TRP A 42 6.69 7.23 0.86
N ALA A 43 7.93 7.11 1.36
CA ALA A 43 9.12 7.62 0.70
C ALA A 43 9.83 6.59 -0.21
N ARG A 44 9.25 5.40 -0.45
CA ARG A 44 9.93 4.36 -1.26
C ARG A 44 10.13 4.83 -2.70
N ARG A 45 11.37 4.84 -3.17
CA ARG A 45 11.76 5.26 -4.53
C ARG A 45 11.61 4.10 -5.52
N PRO A 46 11.31 4.36 -6.81
CA PRO A 46 11.26 3.30 -7.82
C PRO A 46 12.59 2.56 -7.90
N LEU A 47 12.55 1.23 -8.02
CA LEU A 47 13.75 0.39 -8.03
C LEU A 47 14.62 0.69 -9.25
N LEU A 48 14.02 0.86 -10.43
CA LEU A 48 14.79 1.17 -11.63
C LEU A 48 15.61 2.47 -11.46
N VAL A 49 15.00 3.51 -10.88
CA VAL A 49 15.68 4.80 -10.69
C VAL A 49 16.86 4.63 -9.74
N CYS A 50 16.68 3.89 -8.64
CA CYS A 50 17.74 3.60 -7.69
C CYS A 50 18.88 2.82 -8.35
N ARG A 51 18.55 1.77 -9.09
CA ARG A 51 19.50 0.96 -9.86
C ARG A 51 20.32 1.79 -10.83
N ALA A 52 19.67 2.58 -11.68
CA ALA A 52 20.34 3.41 -12.66
C ALA A 52 21.26 4.44 -12.00
N ALA A 53 20.80 5.07 -10.91
CA ALA A 53 21.61 6.01 -10.14
C ALA A 53 22.84 5.33 -9.49
N ILE A 54 22.67 4.15 -8.89
CA ILE A 54 23.78 3.38 -8.29
C ILE A 54 24.82 3.03 -9.36
N LEU A 55 24.39 2.41 -10.47
CA LEU A 55 25.30 1.99 -11.53
C LEU A 55 26.00 3.19 -12.17
N ALA A 56 25.27 4.23 -12.54
CA ALA A 56 25.87 5.41 -13.17
C ALA A 56 26.79 6.20 -12.21
N SER A 57 26.60 6.07 -10.89
CA SER A 57 27.49 6.69 -9.88
C SER A 57 28.76 5.88 -9.61
N LEU A 58 28.82 4.61 -10.03
CA LEU A 58 29.95 3.71 -9.78
C LEU A 58 30.73 3.38 -11.06
N LEU A 59 30.09 3.40 -12.21
CA LEU A 59 30.70 3.03 -13.48
C LEU A 59 31.35 4.25 -14.16
N PRO A 60 32.48 4.06 -14.87
CA PRO A 60 33.16 5.14 -15.59
C PRO A 60 32.39 5.54 -16.85
N SER A 61 32.60 6.76 -17.31
CA SER A 61 32.23 7.17 -18.67
C SER A 61 33.10 6.41 -19.68
N TRP A 62 32.55 6.10 -20.85
CA TRP A 62 33.29 5.42 -21.91
C TRP A 62 34.54 6.22 -22.30
N SER A 63 35.64 5.52 -22.58
CA SER A 63 36.87 6.15 -23.06
C SER A 63 37.53 5.31 -24.15
N PRO A 64 38.06 5.96 -25.21
CA PRO A 64 38.83 5.27 -26.25
C PRO A 64 40.15 4.68 -25.72
N ASP A 65 40.61 5.14 -24.56
CA ASP A 65 41.88 4.70 -23.94
C ASP A 65 41.70 3.52 -22.97
N TRP A 66 40.50 2.91 -22.93
CA TRP A 66 40.25 1.74 -22.10
C TRP A 66 41.15 0.54 -22.45
N PRO A 67 41.40 -0.36 -21.48
CA PRO A 67 42.02 -1.66 -21.72
C PRO A 67 41.39 -2.42 -22.89
N GLU A 68 42.19 -3.23 -23.58
CA GLU A 68 41.78 -3.92 -24.82
C GLU A 68 40.55 -4.81 -24.63
N ASP A 69 40.40 -5.47 -23.47
CA ASP A 69 39.24 -6.28 -23.13
C ASP A 69 37.94 -5.47 -23.14
N LEU A 70 37.96 -4.28 -22.53
CA LEU A 70 36.81 -3.38 -22.49
C LEU A 70 36.55 -2.71 -23.84
N ARG A 71 37.58 -2.39 -24.63
CA ARG A 71 37.39 -1.87 -25.99
C ARG A 71 36.80 -2.91 -26.94
N LYS A 72 37.19 -4.18 -26.80
CA LYS A 72 36.57 -5.28 -27.55
C LYS A 72 35.10 -5.46 -27.17
N GLN A 73 34.77 -5.34 -25.89
CA GLN A 73 33.39 -5.45 -25.40
C GLN A 73 32.54 -4.21 -25.74
N PHE A 74 33.14 -3.02 -25.70
CA PHE A 74 32.52 -1.71 -25.91
C PHE A 74 33.30 -0.90 -26.94
N PRO A 75 33.17 -1.23 -28.24
CA PRO A 75 33.94 -0.57 -29.30
C PRO A 75 33.56 0.91 -29.48
N THR A 76 32.36 1.32 -29.04
CA THR A 76 31.90 2.72 -29.08
C THR A 76 31.15 3.09 -27.80
N GLU A 77 31.02 4.40 -27.57
CA GLU A 77 30.24 4.96 -26.46
C GLU A 77 28.75 4.52 -26.55
N GLU A 78 28.17 4.48 -27.75
CA GLU A 78 26.79 4.03 -27.96
C GLU A 78 26.61 2.55 -27.60
N ALA A 79 27.61 1.71 -27.88
CA ALA A 79 27.58 0.30 -27.48
C ALA A 79 27.60 0.17 -25.95
N TYR A 80 28.38 1.00 -25.26
CA TYR A 80 28.42 1.07 -23.80
C TYR A 80 27.09 1.56 -23.22
N HIS A 81 26.51 2.64 -23.75
CA HIS A 81 25.20 3.15 -23.34
C HIS A 81 24.07 2.13 -23.55
N LYS A 82 24.08 1.41 -24.67
CA LYS A 82 23.11 0.33 -24.94
C LYS A 82 23.29 -0.82 -23.96
N TRP A 83 24.52 -1.19 -23.63
CA TRP A 83 24.78 -2.18 -22.59
C TRP A 83 24.31 -1.71 -21.22
N PHE A 84 24.56 -0.44 -20.85
CA PHE A 84 24.13 0.14 -19.57
C PHE A 84 22.61 0.07 -19.40
N LEU A 85 21.83 0.42 -20.45
CA LEU A 85 20.37 0.29 -20.43
C LEU A 85 19.93 -1.17 -20.21
N ARG A 86 20.55 -2.13 -20.89
CA ARG A 86 20.28 -3.56 -20.70
C ARG A 86 20.68 -4.03 -19.30
N ALA A 87 21.81 -3.55 -18.77
CA ALA A 87 22.23 -3.81 -17.40
C ALA A 87 21.23 -3.25 -16.40
N CYS A 88 20.55 -2.13 -16.71
CA CYS A 88 19.44 -1.59 -15.94
C CYS A 88 18.13 -2.40 -16.08
N GLY A 89 18.07 -3.42 -16.95
CA GLY A 89 16.86 -4.20 -17.23
C GLY A 89 15.95 -3.58 -18.30
N ILE A 90 16.39 -2.51 -18.97
CA ILE A 90 15.65 -1.85 -20.06
C ILE A 90 16.01 -2.57 -21.36
N LEU A 91 15.07 -3.38 -21.88
CA LEU A 91 15.31 -4.27 -23.04
C LEU A 91 14.61 -3.78 -24.31
N GLY A 92 13.91 -2.65 -24.25
CA GLY A 92 13.21 -2.03 -25.37
C GLY A 92 13.19 -0.51 -25.25
N ASP A 93 12.24 0.13 -25.92
CA ASP A 93 12.08 1.59 -25.90
C ASP A 93 10.83 1.98 -25.08
N PRO A 94 10.99 2.32 -23.79
CA PRO A 94 9.87 2.71 -22.94
C PRO A 94 9.27 4.07 -23.31
N VAL A 95 10.03 4.95 -23.95
CA VAL A 95 9.53 6.26 -24.41
C VAL A 95 8.55 6.04 -25.57
N LYS A 96 8.92 5.19 -26.54
CA LYS A 96 8.03 4.78 -27.63
C LYS A 96 6.80 4.05 -27.11
N GLY A 97 6.95 3.13 -26.16
CA GLY A 97 5.83 2.42 -25.54
C GLY A 97 4.82 3.36 -24.88
N ARG A 98 5.29 4.38 -24.18
CA ARG A 98 4.41 5.43 -23.60
C ARG A 98 3.69 6.25 -24.67
N LYS A 99 4.40 6.68 -25.71
CA LYS A 99 3.80 7.42 -26.84
C LYS A 99 2.69 6.60 -27.50
N LEU A 100 2.87 5.29 -27.65
CA LEU A 100 1.85 4.39 -28.20
C LEU A 100 0.62 4.27 -27.29
N ILE A 101 0.81 4.18 -25.96
CA ILE A 101 -0.32 4.18 -25.01
C ILE A 101 -1.08 5.50 -25.06
N GLN A 102 -0.37 6.63 -25.11
CA GLN A 102 -1.01 7.94 -25.17
C GLN A 102 -1.82 8.08 -26.46
N TRP A 103 -1.23 7.75 -27.61
CA TRP A 103 -1.93 7.73 -28.89
C TRP A 103 -3.18 6.85 -28.85
N ALA A 104 -3.12 5.65 -28.26
CA ALA A 104 -4.28 4.76 -28.17
C ALA A 104 -5.42 5.35 -27.32
N LYS A 105 -5.10 6.11 -26.26
CA LYS A 105 -6.08 6.86 -25.46
C LYS A 105 -6.70 7.99 -26.27
N ASP A 106 -5.87 8.77 -26.97
CA ASP A 106 -6.30 9.92 -27.77
C ASP A 106 -7.23 9.50 -28.93
N GLN A 107 -7.09 8.28 -29.44
CA GLN A 107 -7.96 7.70 -30.47
C GLN A 107 -9.26 7.07 -29.92
N GLY A 108 -9.75 7.51 -28.75
CA GLY A 108 -10.99 7.01 -28.17
C GLY A 108 -10.85 5.69 -27.39
N GLY A 109 -9.66 5.40 -26.87
CA GLY A 109 -9.43 4.24 -26.01
C GLY A 109 -9.24 2.91 -26.76
N ILE A 110 -8.50 2.94 -27.87
CA ILE A 110 -8.16 1.72 -28.63
C ILE A 110 -7.43 0.72 -27.72
N LYS A 111 -7.91 -0.52 -27.69
CA LYS A 111 -7.23 -1.61 -27.00
C LYS A 111 -6.07 -2.13 -27.85
N LEU A 112 -4.85 -1.92 -27.39
CA LEU A 112 -3.64 -2.44 -28.04
C LEU A 112 -3.66 -3.98 -28.01
N LYS A 113 -3.38 -4.62 -29.16
CA LYS A 113 -3.33 -6.10 -29.29
C LYS A 113 -2.09 -6.70 -28.62
N GLU A 114 -0.99 -5.96 -28.61
CA GLU A 114 0.29 -6.37 -28.06
C GLU A 114 0.73 -5.44 -26.93
N SER A 115 1.69 -5.90 -26.13
CA SER A 115 2.28 -5.06 -25.08
C SER A 115 3.03 -3.89 -25.73
N PRO A 116 2.69 -2.62 -25.41
CA PRO A 116 3.32 -1.45 -26.03
C PRO A 116 4.82 -1.34 -25.76
N TYR A 117 5.33 -2.06 -24.76
CA TYR A 117 6.73 -2.04 -24.38
C TYR A 117 7.53 -3.19 -25.00
N GLY A 118 6.92 -4.35 -25.25
CA GLY A 118 7.61 -5.51 -25.84
C GLY A 118 8.58 -6.28 -24.92
N TYR A 119 8.70 -5.93 -23.64
CA TYR A 119 9.53 -6.64 -22.65
C TYR A 119 8.93 -6.52 -21.24
N ALA A 120 9.45 -7.30 -20.28
CA ALA A 120 9.06 -7.21 -18.86
C ALA A 120 9.35 -5.82 -18.26
N ARG A 121 8.81 -5.49 -17.09
CA ARG A 121 9.18 -4.22 -16.42
C ARG A 121 10.63 -4.31 -15.97
N ALA A 122 11.41 -3.23 -16.14
CA ALA A 122 12.84 -3.29 -15.91
C ALA A 122 13.22 -3.77 -14.48
N PHE A 123 12.45 -3.37 -13.46
CA PHE A 123 12.70 -3.79 -12.07
C PHE A 123 12.60 -5.30 -11.83
N THR A 124 11.87 -6.05 -12.67
CA THR A 124 11.73 -7.51 -12.53
C THR A 124 12.95 -8.27 -13.05
N VAL A 125 13.81 -7.60 -13.83
CA VAL A 125 15.03 -8.19 -14.39
C VAL A 125 16.14 -8.15 -13.34
N SER A 126 16.72 -9.31 -13.05
CA SER A 126 17.94 -9.45 -12.23
C SER A 126 19.17 -9.60 -13.14
N PRO A 127 20.34 -9.05 -12.77
CA PRO A 127 21.54 -9.15 -13.59
C PRO A 127 22.06 -10.60 -13.65
N GLY A 128 22.45 -11.04 -14.84
CA GLY A 128 23.17 -12.30 -15.01
C GLY A 128 24.65 -12.18 -14.61
N ARG A 129 25.34 -13.31 -14.48
CA ARG A 129 26.77 -13.38 -14.11
C ARG A 129 27.66 -12.51 -14.98
N GLU A 130 27.45 -12.52 -16.30
CA GLU A 130 28.23 -11.70 -17.25
C GLU A 130 28.10 -10.19 -17.00
N VAL A 131 26.90 -9.72 -16.64
CA VAL A 131 26.66 -8.31 -16.29
C VAL A 131 27.41 -7.97 -15.00
N ILE A 132 27.37 -8.84 -14.00
CA ILE A 132 28.07 -8.65 -12.73
C ILE A 132 29.59 -8.62 -12.95
N TYR A 133 30.16 -9.55 -13.71
CA TYR A 133 31.61 -9.57 -14.01
C TYR A 133 32.05 -8.32 -14.76
N THR A 134 31.24 -7.85 -15.72
CA THR A 134 31.53 -6.61 -16.44
C THR A 134 31.52 -5.40 -15.49
N ILE A 135 30.54 -5.33 -14.57
CA ILE A 135 30.48 -4.27 -13.54
C ILE A 135 31.68 -4.34 -12.60
N GLN A 136 32.09 -5.54 -12.18
CA GLN A 136 33.28 -5.73 -11.34
C GLN A 136 34.55 -5.29 -12.07
N ARG A 137 34.70 -5.61 -13.36
CA ARG A 137 35.84 -5.17 -14.18
C ARG A 137 35.89 -3.65 -14.32
N LEU A 138 34.74 -3.01 -14.58
CA LEU A 138 34.62 -1.55 -14.69
C LEU A 138 34.87 -0.85 -13.36
N THR A 139 34.39 -1.38 -12.25
CA THR A 139 34.63 -0.81 -10.91
C THR A 139 36.05 -1.02 -10.43
N GLU A 140 36.71 -2.13 -10.78
CA GLU A 140 38.15 -2.32 -10.57
C GLU A 140 38.97 -1.27 -11.34
N LEU A 141 38.62 -1.01 -12.61
CA LEU A 141 39.28 0.03 -13.39
C LEU A 141 39.11 1.43 -12.77
N THR A 142 37.91 1.76 -12.30
CA THR A 142 37.60 3.09 -11.77
C THR A 142 38.10 3.30 -10.34
N TRP A 143 37.95 2.31 -9.47
CA TRP A 143 38.12 2.46 -8.02
C TRP A 143 39.23 1.59 -7.43
N GLY A 144 39.89 0.76 -8.24
CA GLY A 144 40.82 -0.28 -7.75
C GLY A 144 40.13 -1.33 -6.87
N LYS A 145 38.81 -1.49 -7.02
CA LYS A 145 37.99 -2.45 -6.26
C LYS A 145 36.84 -3.01 -7.11
N GLN A 146 36.83 -4.33 -7.27
CA GLN A 146 35.74 -5.06 -7.92
C GLN A 146 34.39 -4.89 -7.24
N VAL A 147 34.38 -4.74 -5.91
CA VAL A 147 33.14 -4.65 -5.12
C VAL A 147 33.18 -3.40 -4.24
N PRO A 148 32.80 -2.23 -4.79
CA PRO A 148 32.57 -1.03 -3.98
C PRO A 148 31.51 -1.25 -2.91
N LYS A 149 31.57 -0.45 -1.85
CA LYS A 149 30.57 -0.42 -0.79
C LYS A 149 29.62 0.76 -1.01
N VAL A 150 28.32 0.49 -1.03
CA VAL A 150 27.24 1.48 -1.11
C VAL A 150 26.72 1.77 0.29
N LEU A 151 26.73 3.03 0.69
CA LEU A 151 26.12 3.51 1.94
C LEU A 151 24.82 4.26 1.61
N ASP A 152 23.72 3.84 2.22
CA ASP A 152 22.46 4.58 2.23
C ASP A 152 22.07 4.93 3.66
N SER A 153 22.37 6.16 4.09
CA SER A 153 22.12 6.63 5.44
C SER A 153 20.64 6.94 5.73
N PHE A 154 19.78 6.95 4.70
CA PHE A 154 18.36 7.32 4.76
C PHE A 154 17.52 6.31 3.96
N ALA A 155 17.76 5.02 4.22
CA ALA A 155 17.31 3.95 3.33
C ALA A 155 15.80 3.77 3.30
N GLY A 156 15.08 4.20 4.35
CA GLY A 156 13.63 4.12 4.44
C GLY A 156 13.11 2.73 4.05
N GLY A 157 12.34 2.67 2.96
CA GLY A 157 11.73 1.44 2.47
C GLY A 157 12.65 0.47 1.72
N GLY A 158 13.94 0.78 1.60
CA GLY A 158 14.98 -0.17 1.18
C GLY A 158 15.34 -0.24 -0.31
N SER A 159 14.87 0.68 -1.15
CA SER A 159 15.05 0.58 -2.62
C SER A 159 16.52 0.58 -3.07
N ILE A 160 17.33 1.52 -2.59
CA ILE A 160 18.75 1.63 -2.94
C ILE A 160 19.54 0.42 -2.41
N PRO A 161 19.48 0.06 -1.12
CA PRO A 161 20.23 -1.10 -0.63
C PRO A 161 19.81 -2.41 -1.29
N PHE A 162 18.52 -2.58 -1.59
CA PHE A 162 18.03 -3.75 -2.31
C PHE A 162 18.62 -3.85 -3.73
N GLU A 163 18.56 -2.77 -4.52
CA GLU A 163 19.13 -2.77 -5.86
C GLU A 163 20.65 -2.90 -5.83
N ALA A 164 21.36 -2.29 -4.88
CA ALA A 164 22.81 -2.45 -4.77
C ALA A 164 23.20 -3.92 -4.54
N LEU A 165 22.50 -4.64 -3.65
CA LEU A 165 22.77 -6.06 -3.40
C LEU A 165 22.50 -6.94 -4.62
N ARG A 166 21.45 -6.65 -5.40
CA ARG A 166 21.15 -7.41 -6.63
C ARG A 166 22.28 -7.37 -7.65
N TYR A 167 23.11 -6.33 -7.64
CA TYR A 167 24.26 -6.16 -8.53
C TYR A 167 25.59 -6.57 -7.90
N GLY A 168 25.56 -7.21 -6.73
CA GLY A 168 26.74 -7.78 -6.08
C GLY A 168 27.58 -6.77 -5.28
N PHE A 169 27.06 -5.55 -5.04
CA PHE A 169 27.75 -4.58 -4.19
C PHE A 169 27.62 -4.93 -2.70
N SER A 170 28.61 -4.50 -1.92
CA SER A 170 28.48 -4.49 -0.45
C SER A 170 27.63 -3.30 -0.02
N VAL A 171 26.75 -3.47 0.95
CA VAL A 171 25.79 -2.42 1.35
C VAL A 171 25.84 -2.15 2.85
N GLN A 172 25.77 -0.88 3.22
CA GLN A 172 25.42 -0.42 4.56
C GLN A 172 24.18 0.47 4.45
N ALA A 173 23.13 0.15 5.20
CA ALA A 173 21.89 0.89 5.21
C ALA A 173 21.54 1.30 6.64
N ASN A 174 21.09 2.54 6.82
CA ASN A 174 20.65 3.06 8.12
C ASN A 174 19.28 3.73 8.01
N GLU A 175 18.53 3.66 9.10
CA GLU A 175 17.25 4.34 9.26
C GLU A 175 16.91 4.50 10.75
N LEU A 176 16.50 5.71 11.14
CA LEU A 176 16.12 6.04 12.51
C LEU A 176 14.66 5.67 12.81
N ASN A 177 13.80 5.68 11.79
CA ASN A 177 12.41 5.29 11.95
C ASN A 177 12.32 3.77 12.25
N PRO A 178 11.73 3.35 13.38
CA PRO A 178 11.70 1.94 13.77
C PRO A 178 10.92 1.05 12.79
N VAL A 179 9.86 1.58 12.17
CA VAL A 179 9.08 0.84 11.16
C VAL A 179 9.94 0.58 9.92
N ALA A 180 10.63 1.59 9.41
CA ALA A 180 11.48 1.41 8.24
C ALA A 180 12.73 0.57 8.54
N SER A 181 13.31 0.67 9.74
CA SER A 181 14.38 -0.24 10.18
C SER A 181 13.94 -1.72 10.14
N VAL A 182 12.73 -2.03 10.62
CA VAL A 182 12.15 -3.38 10.54
C VAL A 182 11.89 -3.79 9.08
N ILE A 183 11.42 -2.87 8.23
CA ILE A 183 11.24 -3.14 6.79
C ILE A 183 12.58 -3.51 6.15
N LEU A 184 13.66 -2.77 6.41
CA LEU A 184 14.99 -3.08 5.87
C LEU A 184 15.44 -4.49 6.28
N LYS A 185 15.29 -4.85 7.56
CA LYS A 185 15.57 -6.21 8.04
C LYS A 185 14.76 -7.26 7.30
N ALA A 186 13.45 -7.11 7.26
CA ALA A 186 12.52 -8.10 6.71
C ALA A 186 12.61 -8.26 5.19
N THR A 187 12.94 -7.17 4.48
CA THR A 187 12.95 -7.18 3.00
C THR A 187 14.32 -7.38 2.39
N ILE A 188 15.40 -7.12 3.14
CA ILE A 188 16.76 -7.16 2.62
C ILE A 188 17.59 -8.19 3.40
N GLU A 189 17.76 -7.99 4.71
CA GLU A 189 18.68 -8.81 5.51
C GLU A 189 18.20 -10.25 5.68
N TYR A 190 16.94 -10.45 6.07
CA TYR A 190 16.43 -11.79 6.34
C TYR A 190 16.33 -12.67 5.07
N PRO A 191 15.81 -12.18 3.92
CA PRO A 191 15.83 -12.98 2.70
C PRO A 191 17.25 -13.33 2.26
N PHE A 192 18.21 -12.41 2.42
CA PHE A 192 19.60 -12.68 2.08
C PHE A 192 20.25 -13.70 3.02
N ARG A 193 19.97 -13.62 4.33
CA ARG A 193 20.58 -14.49 5.35
C ARG A 193 19.99 -15.89 5.37
N TYR A 194 18.67 -16.02 5.18
CA TYR A 194 17.93 -17.26 5.38
C TYR A 194 17.43 -17.91 4.09
N GLY A 195 17.49 -17.20 2.96
CA GLY A 195 17.13 -17.74 1.65
C GLY A 195 15.68 -18.22 1.57
N GLU A 196 15.44 -19.22 0.73
CA GLU A 196 14.10 -19.76 0.47
C GLU A 196 13.50 -20.51 1.67
N ASP A 197 14.31 -21.00 2.61
CA ASP A 197 13.81 -21.71 3.78
C ASP A 197 12.98 -20.80 4.70
N LEU A 198 13.33 -19.51 4.78
CA LEU A 198 12.50 -18.52 5.47
C LEU A 198 11.09 -18.44 4.90
N ALA A 199 10.94 -18.56 3.57
CA ALA A 199 9.62 -18.53 2.94
C ALA A 199 8.80 -19.77 3.33
N LYS A 200 9.44 -20.94 3.50
CA LYS A 200 8.79 -22.16 3.98
C LYS A 200 8.31 -21.99 5.42
N ASP A 201 9.14 -21.42 6.29
CA ASP A 201 8.80 -21.17 7.69
C ASP A 201 7.66 -20.15 7.82
N ILE A 202 7.73 -19.03 7.11
CA ILE A 202 6.65 -18.03 7.07
C ILE A 202 5.34 -18.68 6.62
N LYS A 203 5.37 -19.52 5.59
CA LYS A 203 4.18 -20.22 5.10
C LYS A 203 3.61 -21.16 6.16
N LYS A 204 4.46 -21.96 6.81
CA LYS A 204 4.04 -22.91 7.85
C LYS A 204 3.45 -22.19 9.06
N TYR A 205 4.26 -21.38 9.74
CA TYR A 205 3.84 -20.72 10.99
C TYR A 205 2.75 -19.67 10.75
N GLY A 206 2.76 -19.02 9.58
CA GLY A 206 1.68 -18.14 9.16
C GLY A 206 0.36 -18.89 8.96
N SER A 207 0.40 -20.11 8.39
CA SER A 207 -0.80 -20.95 8.26
C SER A 207 -1.33 -21.40 9.63
N ASP A 208 -0.44 -21.80 10.54
CA ASP A 208 -0.79 -22.20 11.90
C ASP A 208 -1.42 -21.04 12.67
N LEU A 209 -0.83 -19.84 12.57
CA LEU A 209 -1.38 -18.62 13.16
C LEU A 209 -2.76 -18.30 12.57
N CYS A 210 -2.90 -18.31 11.25
CA CYS A 210 -4.17 -18.06 10.58
C CYS A 210 -5.25 -19.06 11.00
N ALA A 211 -4.91 -20.35 11.12
CA ALA A 211 -5.84 -21.37 11.59
C ALA A 211 -6.28 -21.11 13.04
N GLY A 212 -5.33 -20.82 13.94
CA GLY A 212 -5.62 -20.51 15.33
C GLY A 212 -6.44 -19.22 15.52
N VAL A 213 -6.12 -18.16 14.76
CA VAL A 213 -6.88 -16.90 14.76
C VAL A 213 -8.29 -17.15 14.22
N LYS A 214 -8.43 -17.87 13.11
CA LYS A 214 -9.74 -18.19 12.53
C LYS A 214 -10.61 -18.95 13.52
N GLN A 215 -10.08 -19.98 14.17
CA GLN A 215 -10.82 -20.76 15.16
C GLN A 215 -11.29 -19.91 16.34
N ARG A 216 -10.44 -19.00 16.84
CA ARG A 216 -10.76 -18.14 18.00
C ARG A 216 -11.73 -17.01 17.66
N LEU A 217 -11.64 -16.48 16.44
CA LEU A 217 -12.49 -15.36 16.02
C LEU A 217 -13.82 -15.81 15.45
N GLN A 218 -13.93 -17.02 14.89
CA GLN A 218 -15.15 -17.53 14.23
C GLN A 218 -16.46 -17.28 15.00
N PRO A 219 -16.55 -17.45 16.33
CA PRO A 219 -17.78 -17.17 17.09
C PRO A 219 -18.29 -15.73 16.98
N PHE A 220 -17.39 -14.77 16.71
CA PHE A 220 -17.70 -13.34 16.62
C PHE A 220 -18.03 -12.88 15.19
N PHE A 221 -18.00 -13.80 14.22
CA PHE A 221 -18.29 -13.53 12.81
C PHE A 221 -19.30 -14.58 12.31
N PRO A 222 -20.57 -14.50 12.75
CA PRO A 222 -21.60 -15.45 12.34
C PRO A 222 -21.78 -15.39 10.83
N VAL A 223 -21.97 -16.55 10.22
CA VAL A 223 -22.08 -16.70 8.76
C VAL A 223 -23.39 -17.39 8.46
N GLN A 224 -24.25 -16.75 7.65
CA GLN A 224 -25.46 -17.42 7.18
C GLN A 224 -25.14 -18.40 6.05
N THR A 225 -26.04 -19.35 5.81
CA THR A 225 -25.89 -20.35 4.75
C THR A 225 -25.71 -19.68 3.38
N GLY A 226 -24.58 -19.98 2.72
CA GLY A 226 -24.29 -19.51 1.36
C GLY A 226 -23.68 -18.10 1.28
N GLU A 227 -23.32 -17.49 2.41
CA GLU A 227 -22.56 -16.23 2.44
C GLU A 227 -21.23 -16.37 3.19
N SER A 228 -20.40 -15.33 3.11
CA SER A 228 -19.24 -15.12 3.99
C SER A 228 -19.15 -13.64 4.31
N VAL A 229 -18.98 -13.29 5.59
CA VAL A 229 -18.91 -11.88 5.99
C VAL A 229 -17.62 -11.26 5.45
N HIS A 230 -17.76 -10.18 4.68
CA HIS A 230 -16.64 -9.40 4.17
C HIS A 230 -16.31 -8.22 5.10
N ALA A 231 -17.32 -7.49 5.55
CA ALA A 231 -17.17 -6.36 6.46
C ALA A 231 -18.47 -6.04 7.21
N PHE A 232 -18.33 -5.54 8.42
CA PHE A 232 -19.40 -4.87 9.17
C PHE A 232 -19.25 -3.36 8.97
N LEU A 233 -20.35 -2.67 8.64
CA LEU A 233 -20.35 -1.24 8.33
C LEU A 233 -20.96 -0.45 9.48
N TRP A 234 -20.17 0.46 10.04
CA TRP A 234 -20.50 1.18 11.28
C TRP A 234 -20.57 2.68 11.05
N ALA A 235 -21.58 3.31 11.65
CA ALA A 235 -21.66 4.74 11.77
C ALA A 235 -21.20 5.12 13.18
N ARG A 236 -20.33 6.12 13.30
CA ARG A 236 -20.05 6.74 14.61
C ARG A 236 -21.31 7.42 15.10
N THR A 237 -21.60 7.35 16.40
CA THR A 237 -22.79 7.99 16.97
C THR A 237 -22.42 9.11 17.93
N VAL A 238 -23.26 10.13 17.99
CA VAL A 238 -23.24 11.18 19.03
C VAL A 238 -24.61 11.26 19.67
N ARG A 239 -24.70 11.62 20.95
CA ARG A 239 -26.01 11.84 21.58
C ARG A 239 -26.67 13.07 20.98
N CYS A 240 -27.95 12.97 20.65
CA CYS A 240 -28.76 14.10 20.27
C CYS A 240 -28.86 15.09 21.44
N SER A 241 -28.54 16.36 21.21
CA SER A 241 -28.68 17.42 22.22
C SER A 241 -30.13 17.66 22.64
N TYR A 242 -31.10 17.25 21.82
CA TYR A 242 -32.54 17.41 22.08
C TYR A 242 -33.17 16.20 22.78
N THR A 243 -32.84 14.99 22.35
CA THR A 243 -33.51 13.75 22.81
C THR A 243 -32.61 12.79 23.59
N GLY A 244 -31.29 13.02 23.60
CA GLY A 244 -30.30 12.13 24.20
C GLY A 244 -30.04 10.83 23.45
N LYS A 245 -30.82 10.52 22.40
CA LYS A 245 -30.69 9.31 21.57
C LYS A 245 -29.49 9.38 20.62
N PRO A 246 -28.86 8.25 20.26
CA PRO A 246 -27.68 8.24 19.39
C PRO A 246 -28.05 8.60 17.95
N ILE A 247 -27.48 9.68 17.42
CA ILE A 247 -27.53 10.04 16.01
C ILE A 247 -26.37 9.32 15.30
N PRO A 248 -26.62 8.38 14.37
CA PRO A 248 -25.58 7.80 13.55
C PRO A 248 -25.10 8.84 12.54
N LEU A 249 -23.80 9.10 12.51
CA LEU A 249 -23.17 10.15 11.70
C LEU A 249 -22.60 9.55 10.42
N SER A 250 -23.20 9.91 9.28
CA SER A 250 -22.70 9.55 7.97
C SER A 250 -22.94 10.68 6.95
N PRO A 251 -21.95 11.05 6.11
CA PRO A 251 -22.13 12.10 5.11
C PRO A 251 -23.05 11.67 3.95
N ASN A 252 -23.21 10.37 3.75
CA ASN A 252 -24.17 9.76 2.82
C ASN A 252 -24.43 8.31 3.24
N TRP A 253 -25.41 7.66 2.63
CA TRP A 253 -25.77 6.28 2.92
C TRP A 253 -25.55 5.32 1.75
N TRP A 254 -24.70 5.70 0.79
CA TRP A 254 -24.36 4.81 -0.33
C TRP A 254 -23.51 3.63 0.13
N LEU A 255 -23.92 2.42 -0.27
CA LEU A 255 -23.15 1.18 -0.11
C LEU A 255 -22.48 0.77 -1.43
N GLN A 256 -23.19 1.00 -2.54
CA GLN A 256 -22.71 0.75 -3.90
C GLN A 256 -23.32 1.78 -4.84
N THR A 257 -22.50 2.39 -5.69
CA THR A 257 -22.93 3.31 -6.75
C THR A 257 -22.73 2.68 -8.12
N GLY A 258 -23.34 3.24 -9.16
CA GLY A 258 -23.19 2.77 -10.54
C GLY A 258 -24.45 2.11 -11.10
N THR A 259 -24.27 1.03 -11.85
CA THR A 259 -25.36 0.39 -12.61
C THR A 259 -26.42 -0.24 -11.72
N ASP A 260 -26.02 -0.83 -10.61
CA ASP A 260 -26.88 -1.56 -9.68
C ASP A 260 -26.71 -0.97 -8.27
N PRO A 261 -27.28 0.22 -8.00
CA PRO A 261 -26.98 0.96 -6.78
C PRO A 261 -27.64 0.33 -5.55
N VAL A 262 -26.98 0.49 -4.39
CA VAL A 262 -27.45 0.01 -3.08
C VAL A 262 -27.17 1.09 -2.03
N ALA A 263 -28.15 1.35 -1.17
CA ALA A 263 -28.04 2.32 -0.08
C ALA A 263 -28.62 1.77 1.23
N ALA A 264 -28.08 2.23 2.35
CA ALA A 264 -28.71 2.07 3.66
C ALA A 264 -29.74 3.20 3.87
N VAL A 265 -30.80 2.91 4.62
CA VAL A 265 -31.86 3.88 4.93
C VAL A 265 -32.06 3.91 6.45
N PRO A 266 -31.65 4.99 7.13
CA PRO A 266 -31.89 5.13 8.56
C PRO A 266 -33.36 5.47 8.83
N HIS A 267 -33.94 4.79 9.81
CA HIS A 267 -35.30 4.99 10.31
C HIS A 267 -35.25 5.34 11.80
N PHE A 268 -35.88 6.45 12.16
CA PHE A 268 -35.85 7.03 13.51
C PHE A 268 -37.22 6.87 14.18
N ASP A 269 -37.44 5.72 14.82
CA ASP A 269 -38.68 5.41 15.55
C ASP A 269 -38.54 5.81 17.02
N GLU A 270 -39.39 6.72 17.51
CA GLU A 270 -39.32 7.21 18.88
C GLU A 270 -39.48 6.13 19.96
N SER A 271 -40.06 4.97 19.63
CA SER A 271 -40.15 3.83 20.54
C SER A 271 -38.83 3.05 20.68
N LEU A 272 -37.90 3.21 19.74
CA LEU A 272 -36.63 2.49 19.71
C LEU A 272 -35.49 3.29 20.37
N PRO A 273 -34.55 2.61 21.03
CA PRO A 273 -33.38 3.25 21.63
C PRO A 273 -32.35 3.71 20.57
N GLU A 274 -32.36 3.10 19.39
CA GLU A 274 -31.40 3.32 18.31
C GLU A 274 -32.07 3.30 16.94
N ALA A 275 -31.40 3.82 15.91
CA ALA A 275 -31.95 3.91 14.56
C ALA A 275 -32.07 2.50 13.95
N ARG A 276 -33.15 2.22 13.23
CA ARG A 276 -33.24 0.98 12.42
C ARG A 276 -32.69 1.26 11.03
N PHE A 277 -32.02 0.31 10.40
CA PHE A 277 -31.54 0.44 9.03
C PHE A 277 -32.23 -0.56 8.11
N GLU A 278 -32.52 -0.13 6.89
CA GLU A 278 -33.03 -0.94 5.79
C GLU A 278 -32.11 -0.79 4.58
N ILE A 279 -32.05 -1.81 3.71
CA ILE A 279 -31.26 -1.75 2.48
C ILE A 279 -32.14 -1.51 1.24
N ALA A 280 -32.02 -0.32 0.66
CA ALA A 280 -32.62 0.03 -0.62
C ALA A 280 -31.77 -0.50 -1.79
N ARG A 281 -32.41 -1.10 -2.81
CA ARG A 281 -31.74 -1.69 -3.98
C ARG A 281 -32.33 -1.22 -5.30
N GLY A 282 -31.44 -0.97 -6.25
CA GLY A 282 -31.82 -0.51 -7.57
C GLY A 282 -32.10 0.99 -7.60
N ARG A 283 -32.16 1.53 -8.81
CA ARG A 283 -32.20 2.98 -9.05
C ARG A 283 -33.38 3.65 -8.37
N ASP A 284 -34.58 3.10 -8.52
CA ASP A 284 -35.81 3.72 -8.02
C ASP A 284 -35.87 3.73 -6.50
N ALA A 285 -35.50 2.62 -5.84
CA ALA A 285 -35.49 2.55 -4.38
C ALA A 285 -34.41 3.49 -3.80
N CYS A 286 -33.22 3.52 -4.40
CA CYS A 286 -32.16 4.42 -3.95
C CYS A 286 -32.52 5.90 -4.18
N ALA A 287 -33.17 6.22 -5.31
CA ALA A 287 -33.65 7.59 -5.55
C ALA A 287 -34.66 8.04 -4.49
N LYS A 288 -35.59 7.16 -4.09
CA LYS A 288 -36.55 7.43 -3.01
C LYS A 288 -35.87 7.57 -1.65
N ALA A 289 -34.84 6.76 -1.38
CA ALA A 289 -34.08 6.81 -0.14
C ALA A 289 -33.23 8.09 0.02
N ALA A 290 -32.95 8.80 -1.07
CA ALA A 290 -32.13 10.02 -1.09
C ALA A 290 -30.81 9.91 -0.28
N PRO A 291 -29.96 8.90 -0.55
CA PRO A 291 -28.78 8.57 0.27
C PRO A 291 -27.71 9.65 0.34
N ASP A 292 -27.71 10.65 -0.55
CA ASP A 292 -26.84 11.83 -0.42
C ASP A 292 -27.25 12.73 0.76
N ARG A 293 -28.46 12.57 1.31
CA ARG A 293 -28.91 13.19 2.55
C ARG A 293 -28.38 12.40 3.75
N GLY A 294 -27.08 12.56 4.00
CA GLY A 294 -26.46 12.11 5.24
C GLY A 294 -26.96 12.85 6.48
N THR A 295 -26.50 12.39 7.64
CA THR A 295 -26.80 12.99 8.95
C THR A 295 -25.70 13.93 9.45
N ILE A 296 -24.59 14.07 8.71
CA ILE A 296 -23.50 15.01 9.05
C ILE A 296 -22.94 15.68 7.78
N LYS A 297 -22.69 16.99 7.84
CA LYS A 297 -22.05 17.75 6.77
C LYS A 297 -21.28 18.94 7.35
N GLY A 298 -20.00 19.05 6.99
CA GLY A 298 -19.17 20.18 7.42
C GLY A 298 -18.87 20.24 8.91
N GLY A 299 -19.13 19.17 9.66
CA GLY A 299 -18.97 19.11 11.13
C GLY A 299 -20.28 19.15 11.88
N ASP A 300 -21.33 19.74 11.30
CA ASP A 300 -22.67 19.81 11.89
C ASP A 300 -23.49 18.56 11.54
N ALA A 301 -24.30 18.10 12.48
CA ALA A 301 -25.22 16.99 12.26
C ALA A 301 -26.67 17.44 12.17
N ILE A 302 -27.53 16.60 11.60
CA ILE A 302 -28.99 16.73 11.68
C ILE A 302 -29.54 15.54 12.47
N SER A 303 -30.45 15.84 13.39
CA SER A 303 -31.05 14.83 14.24
C SER A 303 -32.34 14.30 13.64
N GLY A 304 -32.28 13.10 13.05
CA GLY A 304 -33.49 12.38 12.62
C GLY A 304 -34.46 12.07 13.78
N TRP A 305 -33.98 12.05 15.03
CA TRP A 305 -34.80 11.91 16.24
C TRP A 305 -35.59 13.16 16.62
N ALA A 306 -35.23 14.31 16.07
CA ALA A 306 -35.79 15.61 16.45
C ALA A 306 -36.21 16.37 15.20
N HIS A 307 -36.90 15.71 14.27
CA HIS A 307 -37.41 16.33 13.03
C HIS A 307 -36.34 17.15 12.28
N ASP A 308 -35.16 16.58 12.08
CA ASP A 308 -34.02 17.17 11.38
C ASP A 308 -33.46 18.46 12.04
N GLN A 309 -33.68 18.67 13.34
CA GLN A 309 -33.03 19.79 14.06
C GLN A 309 -31.49 19.67 14.02
N PRO A 310 -30.78 20.80 13.81
CA PRO A 310 -29.32 20.80 13.71
C PRO A 310 -28.65 20.55 15.06
N VAL A 311 -27.57 19.78 15.05
CA VAL A 311 -26.68 19.57 16.20
C VAL A 311 -25.31 20.14 15.85
N ASP A 312 -24.90 21.13 16.64
CA ASP A 312 -23.71 21.95 16.40
C ASP A 312 -22.40 21.15 16.43
N GLY A 313 -21.51 21.44 15.49
CA GLY A 313 -20.23 20.75 15.35
C GLY A 313 -19.29 20.89 16.55
N ASP A 314 -19.32 22.00 17.30
CA ASP A 314 -18.52 22.18 18.51
C ASP A 314 -19.01 21.25 19.63
N TYR A 315 -20.33 21.03 19.73
CA TYR A 315 -20.88 20.03 20.63
C TYR A 315 -20.39 18.62 20.25
N ILE A 316 -20.47 18.26 18.97
CA ILE A 316 -20.01 16.93 18.50
C ILE A 316 -18.52 16.75 18.78
N LYS A 317 -17.71 17.78 18.54
CA LYS A 317 -16.28 17.78 18.85
C LYS A 317 -16.01 17.61 20.34
N ALA A 318 -16.77 18.27 21.21
CA ALA A 318 -16.67 18.12 22.65
C ALA A 318 -17.03 16.69 23.11
N GLU A 319 -18.10 16.09 22.55
CA GLU A 319 -18.46 14.69 22.82
C GLU A 319 -17.34 13.72 22.38
N ALA A 320 -16.73 13.97 21.22
CA ALA A 320 -15.59 13.19 20.71
C ALA A 320 -14.36 13.29 21.63
N GLN A 321 -13.98 14.50 22.02
CA GLN A 321 -12.85 14.76 22.91
C GLN A 321 -13.04 14.15 24.30
N ALA A 322 -14.29 14.08 24.76
CA ALA A 322 -14.64 13.44 26.02
C ALA A 322 -14.83 11.91 25.92
N GLY A 323 -14.61 11.31 24.75
CA GLY A 323 -14.75 9.86 24.55
C GLY A 323 -16.19 9.34 24.63
N ARG A 324 -17.20 10.21 24.43
CA ARG A 324 -18.63 9.86 24.55
C ARG A 324 -19.28 9.45 23.23
N MET A 325 -18.53 9.43 22.13
CA MET A 325 -19.03 8.91 20.86
C MET A 325 -19.19 7.40 20.90
N GLY A 326 -20.31 6.90 20.38
CA GLY A 326 -20.56 5.48 20.19
C GLY A 326 -20.29 5.02 18.76
N ALA A 327 -20.82 3.85 18.45
CA ALA A 327 -20.92 3.33 17.09
C ALA A 327 -22.19 2.48 16.96
N GLN A 328 -22.77 2.44 15.76
CA GLN A 328 -23.93 1.61 15.47
C GLN A 328 -23.74 0.87 14.16
N LEU A 329 -24.01 -0.43 14.16
CA LEU A 329 -23.94 -1.30 12.99
C LEU A 329 -25.15 -1.01 12.09
N TYR A 330 -24.90 -0.61 10.85
CA TYR A 330 -25.99 -0.24 9.94
C TYR A 330 -26.11 -1.14 8.70
N ALA A 331 -25.07 -1.87 8.34
CA ALA A 331 -25.11 -2.85 7.25
C ALA A 331 -24.00 -3.89 7.40
N VAL A 332 -24.20 -5.05 6.77
CA VAL A 332 -23.18 -6.10 6.64
C VAL A 332 -22.90 -6.34 5.16
N ALA A 333 -21.64 -6.24 4.78
CA ALA A 333 -21.17 -6.59 3.44
C ALA A 333 -20.78 -8.08 3.44
N VAL A 334 -21.35 -8.85 2.53
CA VAL A 334 -21.19 -10.30 2.45
C VAL A 334 -20.80 -10.73 1.04
N LYS A 335 -19.92 -11.72 0.93
CA LYS A 335 -19.60 -12.36 -0.35
C LYS A 335 -20.49 -13.58 -0.56
N LYS A 336 -21.20 -13.61 -1.68
CA LYS A 336 -22.00 -14.74 -2.18
C LYS A 336 -21.45 -15.21 -3.52
N SER A 337 -22.07 -16.23 -4.11
CA SER A 337 -21.66 -16.82 -5.39
C SER A 337 -21.59 -15.83 -6.56
N ARG A 338 -22.40 -14.76 -6.53
CA ARG A 338 -22.48 -13.72 -7.58
C ARG A 338 -21.64 -12.48 -7.30
N GLY A 339 -20.94 -12.40 -6.16
CA GLY A 339 -20.10 -11.25 -5.80
C GLY A 339 -20.38 -10.70 -4.40
N LEU A 340 -20.06 -9.42 -4.22
CA LEU A 340 -20.30 -8.68 -2.98
C LEU A 340 -21.77 -8.22 -2.94
N GLU A 341 -22.45 -8.51 -1.85
CA GLU A 341 -23.80 -8.03 -1.53
C GLU A 341 -23.80 -7.33 -0.17
N PHE A 342 -24.86 -6.61 0.14
CA PHE A 342 -25.07 -5.95 1.44
C PHE A 342 -26.39 -6.43 2.03
N ARG A 343 -26.53 -6.54 3.34
CA ARG A 343 -27.80 -6.87 4.02
C ARG A 343 -27.96 -6.09 5.32
N GLU A 344 -29.18 -6.05 5.86
CA GLU A 344 -29.38 -5.55 7.21
C GLU A 344 -28.57 -6.39 8.22
N PRO A 345 -28.11 -5.78 9.33
CA PRO A 345 -27.62 -6.52 10.48
C PRO A 345 -28.71 -7.42 11.04
N THR A 346 -28.39 -8.69 11.27
CA THR A 346 -29.29 -9.63 11.93
C THR A 346 -29.05 -9.64 13.43
N ARG A 347 -29.97 -10.26 14.17
CA ARG A 347 -29.81 -10.46 15.61
C ARG A 347 -28.52 -11.20 15.96
N GLU A 348 -28.16 -12.23 15.17
CA GLU A 348 -26.93 -12.99 15.35
C GLU A 348 -25.68 -12.10 15.17
N ASP A 349 -25.69 -11.19 14.18
CA ASP A 349 -24.58 -10.25 13.99
C ASP A 349 -24.40 -9.33 15.20
N VAL A 350 -25.51 -8.80 15.72
CA VAL A 350 -25.49 -7.90 16.89
C VAL A 350 -25.04 -8.64 18.14
N GLU A 351 -25.55 -9.85 18.38
CA GLU A 351 -25.14 -10.70 19.51
C GLU A 351 -23.66 -11.08 19.42
N ALA A 352 -23.14 -11.36 18.22
CA ALA A 352 -21.73 -11.68 18.00
C ALA A 352 -20.80 -10.50 18.29
N VAL A 353 -21.19 -9.27 17.92
CA VAL A 353 -20.45 -8.06 18.29
C VAL A 353 -20.44 -7.89 19.80
N LEU A 354 -21.59 -8.01 20.47
CA LEU A 354 -21.68 -7.87 21.92
C LEU A 354 -20.79 -8.91 22.63
N ALA A 355 -20.78 -10.15 22.13
CA ALA A 355 -19.88 -11.19 22.62
C ALA A 355 -18.40 -10.84 22.41
N ALA A 356 -18.05 -10.23 21.27
CA ALA A 356 -16.69 -9.79 20.98
C ALA A 356 -16.24 -8.67 21.93
N GLU A 357 -17.11 -7.70 22.21
CA GLU A 357 -16.84 -6.62 23.17
C GLU A 357 -16.65 -7.15 24.60
N GLN A 358 -17.50 -8.09 25.01
CA GLN A 358 -17.38 -8.75 26.33
C GLN A 358 -16.07 -9.53 26.45
N GLU A 359 -15.71 -10.28 25.42
CA GLU A 359 -14.45 -11.04 25.43
C GLU A 359 -13.23 -10.12 25.42
N LEU A 360 -13.27 -9.03 24.65
CA LEU A 360 -12.23 -8.01 24.67
C LEU A 360 -12.09 -7.39 26.06
N ALA A 361 -13.20 -6.99 26.69
CA ALA A 361 -13.20 -6.43 28.04
C ALA A 361 -12.67 -7.42 29.09
N ARG A 362 -12.96 -8.73 28.93
CA ARG A 362 -12.45 -9.79 29.80
C ARG A 362 -10.93 -9.97 29.66
N LEU A 363 -10.39 -9.86 28.44
CA LEU A 363 -8.98 -10.08 28.14
C LEU A 363 -8.09 -8.85 28.41
N MET A 364 -8.64 -7.64 28.23
CA MET A 364 -7.89 -6.38 28.27
C MET A 364 -7.04 -6.22 29.54
N PRO A 365 -7.55 -6.41 30.77
CA PRO A 365 -6.74 -6.20 31.98
C PRO A 365 -5.50 -7.11 32.02
N GLY A 366 -5.64 -8.35 31.53
CA GLY A 366 -4.53 -9.29 31.42
C GLY A 366 -3.51 -8.92 30.35
N TRP A 367 -3.94 -8.27 29.27
CA TRP A 367 -3.05 -7.75 28.23
C TRP A 367 -2.31 -6.49 28.68
N GLU A 368 -2.98 -5.59 29.39
CA GLU A 368 -2.38 -4.41 30.00
C GLU A 368 -1.33 -4.80 31.04
N ALA A 369 -1.65 -5.72 31.95
CA ALA A 369 -0.71 -6.20 32.98
C ALA A 369 0.54 -6.87 32.38
N LYS A 370 0.43 -7.44 31.17
CA LYS A 370 1.54 -8.07 30.44
C LYS A 370 2.28 -7.10 29.50
N GLY A 371 1.84 -5.85 29.39
CA GLY A 371 2.40 -4.89 28.43
C GLY A 371 2.18 -5.29 26.96
N ILE A 372 1.15 -6.10 26.67
CA ILE A 372 0.79 -6.46 25.29
C ILE A 372 0.11 -5.29 24.58
N VAL A 373 -0.72 -4.54 25.33
CA VAL A 373 -1.36 -3.32 24.86
C VAL A 373 -0.54 -2.14 25.35
N PRO A 374 -0.08 -1.23 24.47
CA PRO A 374 0.64 -0.04 24.88
C PRO A 374 -0.31 0.89 25.64
N THR A 375 -0.04 1.07 26.93
CA THR A 375 -0.83 1.93 27.84
C THR A 375 -0.05 3.16 28.29
N GLU A 376 1.20 3.29 27.85
CA GLU A 376 2.07 4.39 28.20
C GLU A 376 1.53 5.71 27.65
N LYS A 377 1.60 6.75 28.49
CA LYS A 377 1.26 8.10 28.03
C LYS A 377 2.21 8.49 26.90
N ARG A 378 1.65 8.75 25.72
CA ARG A 378 2.42 9.33 24.62
C ARG A 378 2.92 10.72 25.04
N PHE A 379 4.21 10.95 24.96
CA PHE A 379 4.76 12.30 25.08
C PHE A 379 4.31 13.12 23.87
N ILE A 380 3.50 14.16 24.10
CA ILE A 380 2.93 15.01 23.04
C ILE A 380 3.89 16.17 22.68
N GLY A 381 5.03 16.29 23.38
CA GLY A 381 5.93 17.44 23.30
C GLY A 381 5.72 18.40 24.48
N PRO A 382 6.65 19.34 24.73
CA PRO A 382 6.37 20.46 25.62
C PRO A 382 5.19 21.27 25.09
N ALA A 383 4.28 21.65 25.99
CA ALA A 383 3.09 22.45 25.71
C ALA A 383 3.42 23.88 25.27
#